data_AF-A0A968KBE5-F1
#
_entry.id   AF-A0A968KBE5-F1
#
_cell.length_a   1.000
_cell.length_b   1.000
_cell.length_c   1.000
_cell.angle_alpha   90.00
_cell.angle_beta   90.00
_cell.angle_gamma   90.00
#
_symmetry.space_group_name_H-M   'P 1'
#
loop_
_entity.id
_entity.type
_entity.pdbx_description
1 polymer ?
#
loop_
_entity_poly.entity_id
_entity_poly.type
_entity_poly.pdbx_seq_one_letter_code
_entity_poly.pdbx_strand_id
1 'polypeptide(L)'
;MSCELIDDYTINCAKENPLLNKELFFIKDNPGTVLIVEVAGDTEEESKQKIEKIIQDVKDTGYGYHFPIVTGDDVDHVWHLRNAALGVASNVEGDEKP
;
A
#
# COMPACT_ATOMS: atom_id res chain seq x y z
N MET A 1 -8.74 -10.52 6.58
CA MET A 1 -8.97 -9.19 6.02
C MET A 1 -8.07 -8.24 6.76
N SER A 2 -7.27 -7.49 6.02
CA SER A 2 -6.30 -6.54 6.55
C SER A 2 -6.59 -5.17 5.93
N CYS A 3 -6.40 -4.09 6.68
CA CYS A 3 -6.61 -2.72 6.22
C CYS A 3 -5.53 -1.84 6.82
N GLU A 4 -4.73 -1.21 5.98
CA GLU A 4 -3.54 -0.46 6.37
C GLU A 4 -3.47 0.85 5.59
N LEU A 5 -2.99 1.90 6.24
CA LEU A 5 -2.82 3.21 5.64
C LEU A 5 -1.32 3.58 5.65
N ILE A 6 -0.78 3.91 4.49
CA ILE A 6 0.61 4.35 4.31
C ILE A 6 0.61 5.84 3.99
N ASP A 7 1.46 6.62 4.67
CA ASP A 7 1.61 8.05 4.43
C ASP A 7 2.60 8.38 3.31
N ASP A 8 2.61 9.64 2.88
CA ASP A 8 3.53 10.15 1.86
C ASP A 8 5.00 10.08 2.29
N TYR A 9 5.31 10.27 3.58
CA TYR A 9 6.67 10.11 4.11
C TYR A 9 7.24 8.73 3.77
N THR A 10 6.49 7.67 4.09
CA THR A 10 6.87 6.30 3.77
C THR A 10 7.08 6.09 2.28
N ILE A 11 6.16 6.61 1.46
CA ILE A 11 6.21 6.48 0.00
C ILE A 11 7.46 7.18 -0.53
N ASN A 12 7.78 8.36 -0.02
CA ASN A 12 8.98 9.11 -0.41
C ASN A 12 10.27 8.39 0.03
N CYS A 13 10.31 7.83 1.24
CA CYS A 13 11.44 6.99 1.66
C CYS A 13 11.62 5.77 0.74
N ALA A 14 10.53 5.14 0.33
CA ALA A 14 10.56 4.00 -0.59
C ALA A 14 11.05 4.39 -2.00
N LYS A 15 10.73 5.60 -2.48
CA LYS A 15 11.21 6.11 -3.77
C LYS A 15 12.74 6.25 -3.80
N GLU A 16 13.34 6.68 -2.70
CA GLU A 16 14.79 6.87 -2.57
C GLU A 16 15.55 5.55 -2.34
N ASN A 17 14.87 4.47 -1.95
CA ASN A 17 15.47 3.17 -1.75
C ASN A 17 15.30 2.28 -2.99
N PRO A 18 16.38 1.92 -3.73
CA PRO A 18 16.27 1.12 -4.95
C PRO A 18 15.57 -0.24 -4.76
N LEU A 19 15.65 -0.83 -3.57
CA LEU A 19 14.98 -2.10 -3.25
C LEU A 19 13.48 -1.94 -3.06
N LEU A 20 13.01 -0.76 -2.61
CA LEU A 20 11.60 -0.47 -2.37
C LEU A 20 10.95 0.28 -3.52
N ASN A 21 11.72 0.98 -4.35
CA ASN A 21 11.21 1.74 -5.49
C ASN A 21 10.42 0.83 -6.46
N LYS A 22 10.93 -0.39 -6.69
CA LYS A 22 10.23 -1.41 -7.50
C LYS A 22 8.89 -1.85 -6.90
N GLU A 23 8.72 -1.74 -5.59
CA GLU A 23 7.49 -2.13 -4.87
C GLU A 23 6.39 -1.08 -5.01
N LEU A 24 6.70 0.10 -5.56
CA LEU A 24 5.74 1.20 -5.78
C LEU A 24 4.98 1.09 -7.11
N PHE A 25 5.03 -0.05 -7.80
CA PHE A 25 4.44 -0.25 -9.14
C PHE A 25 2.93 0.06 -9.21
N PHE A 26 2.22 -0.06 -8.10
CA PHE A 26 0.78 0.20 -7.98
C PHE A 26 0.46 1.65 -7.53
N ILE A 27 1.48 2.47 -7.28
CA ILE A 27 1.31 3.87 -6.89
C ILE A 27 1.25 4.76 -8.12
N LYS A 28 0.22 5.61 -8.19
CA LYS A 28 0.07 6.61 -9.24
C LYS A 28 0.37 8.01 -8.72
N ASP A 29 1.23 8.74 -9.41
CA ASP A 29 1.64 10.11 -9.11
C ASP A 29 2.35 10.24 -7.73
N ASN A 30 1.96 11.23 -6.91
CA ASN A 30 2.50 11.45 -5.58
C ASN A 30 1.37 11.61 -4.55
N PRO A 31 0.72 10.50 -4.13
CA PRO A 31 -0.37 10.57 -3.17
C PRO A 31 0.10 11.08 -1.81
N GLY A 32 -0.78 11.78 -1.10
CA GLY A 32 -0.60 12.08 0.33
C GLY A 32 -0.73 10.83 1.22
N THR A 33 -1.46 9.82 0.76
CA THR A 33 -1.62 8.54 1.46
C THR A 33 -2.14 7.45 0.53
N VAL A 34 -1.90 6.19 0.89
CA VAL A 34 -2.36 5.00 0.19
C VAL A 34 -3.06 4.08 1.17
N LEU A 35 -4.30 3.73 0.86
CA LEU A 35 -5.07 2.73 1.60
C LEU A 35 -4.87 1.36 0.94
N ILE A 36 -4.37 0.39 1.72
CA ILE A 36 -4.19 -1.00 1.30
C ILE A 36 -5.27 -1.83 1.99
N VAL A 37 -6.05 -2.56 1.20
CA VAL A 37 -7.07 -3.48 1.69
C VAL A 37 -6.83 -4.86 1.11
N GLU A 38 -6.72 -5.86 1.98
CA GLU A 38 -6.57 -7.26 1.60
C GLU A 38 -7.81 -8.04 2.02
N VAL A 39 -8.36 -8.79 1.07
CA VAL A 39 -9.49 -9.68 1.27
C VAL A 39 -9.12 -11.11 0.90
N ALA A 40 -9.78 -12.06 1.55
CA ALA A 40 -9.67 -13.47 1.24
C ALA A 40 -11.07 -14.06 1.02
N GLY A 41 -11.13 -15.13 0.24
CA GLY A 41 -12.31 -15.90 -0.08
C GLY A 41 -11.93 -17.33 -0.41
N ASP A 42 -12.91 -18.21 -0.44
CA ASP A 42 -12.72 -19.63 -0.76
C ASP A 42 -12.40 -19.83 -2.25
N THR A 43 -12.70 -18.82 -3.07
CA THR A 43 -12.35 -18.75 -4.48
C THR A 43 -11.79 -17.39 -4.84
N GLU A 44 -11.04 -17.33 -5.94
CA GLU A 44 -10.55 -16.08 -6.53
C GLU A 44 -11.72 -15.15 -6.88
N GLU A 45 -12.78 -15.69 -7.47
CA GLU A 45 -13.98 -14.94 -7.84
C GLU A 45 -14.66 -14.29 -6.63
N GLU A 46 -14.78 -15.02 -5.52
CA GLU A 46 -15.33 -14.47 -4.27
C GLU A 46 -14.46 -13.31 -3.73
N SER A 47 -13.14 -13.48 -3.76
CA SER A 47 -12.20 -12.45 -3.31
C SER A 47 -12.27 -11.20 -4.20
N LYS A 48 -12.40 -11.40 -5.51
CA LYS A 48 -12.56 -10.34 -6.50
C LYS A 48 -13.87 -9.56 -6.29
N GLN A 49 -14.99 -10.25 -6.11
CA GLN A 49 -16.28 -9.61 -5.84
C GLN A 49 -16.25 -8.78 -4.55
N LYS A 50 -15.58 -9.28 -3.50
CA LYS A 50 -15.39 -8.55 -2.24
C LYS A 50 -14.59 -7.26 -2.45
N ILE A 51 -13.45 -7.32 -3.15
CA ILE A 51 -12.61 -6.12 -3.34
C ILE A 51 -13.26 -5.10 -4.28
N GLU A 52 -13.96 -5.56 -5.33
CA GLU A 52 -14.69 -4.68 -6.24
C GLU A 52 -15.80 -3.90 -5.51
N LYS A 53 -16.52 -4.58 -4.59
CA LYS A 53 -17.52 -3.92 -3.75
C LYS A 53 -16.89 -2.85 -2.86
N ILE A 54 -15.78 -3.15 -2.19
CA ILE A 54 -15.07 -2.17 -1.35
C ILE A 54 -14.61 -0.97 -2.18
N ILE A 55 -14.05 -1.20 -3.37
CA ILE A 55 -13.63 -0.13 -4.28
C ILE A 55 -14.82 0.75 -4.66
N GLN A 56 -15.99 0.16 -4.95
CA GLN A 56 -17.19 0.93 -5.27
C GLN A 56 -17.66 1.75 -4.07
N ASP A 57 -17.72 1.15 -2.88
CA ASP A 57 -18.11 1.84 -1.64
C ASP A 57 -17.19 3.05 -1.38
N VAL A 58 -15.87 2.91 -1.57
CA VAL A 58 -14.91 4.02 -1.42
C VAL A 58 -15.12 5.08 -2.50
N LYS A 59 -15.34 4.70 -3.75
CA LYS A 59 -15.62 5.66 -4.84
C LYS A 59 -16.88 6.48 -4.56
N ASP A 60 -17.93 5.86 -4.02
CA ASP A 60 -19.20 6.52 -3.71
C ASP A 60 -19.07 7.56 -2.58
N THR A 61 -18.05 7.43 -1.72
CA THR A 61 -17.71 8.46 -0.73
C THR A 61 -16.92 9.64 -1.31
N GLY A 62 -16.43 9.54 -2.55
CA GLY A 62 -15.60 10.56 -3.20
C GLY A 62 -14.13 10.56 -2.76
N TYR A 63 -13.68 9.52 -2.05
CA TYR A 63 -12.28 9.36 -1.66
C TYR A 63 -11.50 8.52 -2.67
N GLY A 64 -10.20 8.83 -2.80
CA GLY A 64 -9.28 8.10 -3.67
C GLY A 64 -9.39 8.49 -5.16
N TYR A 65 -8.33 8.22 -5.91
CA TYR A 65 -8.25 8.53 -7.35
C TYR A 65 -7.63 7.41 -8.19
N HIS A 66 -7.04 6.40 -7.55
CA HIS A 66 -6.42 5.26 -8.18
C HIS A 66 -6.75 4.02 -7.34
N PHE A 67 -7.27 2.98 -7.98
CA PHE A 67 -7.82 1.79 -7.32
C PHE A 67 -7.31 0.51 -8.02
N PRO A 68 -5.99 0.26 -8.03
CA PRO A 68 -5.45 -0.95 -8.61
C PRO A 68 -5.84 -2.15 -7.75
N ILE A 69 -6.17 -3.27 -8.41
CA ILE A 69 -6.32 -4.56 -7.76
C ILE A 69 -5.02 -5.33 -8.01
N VAL A 70 -4.37 -5.79 -6.94
CA VAL A 70 -3.14 -6.58 -6.98
C VAL A 70 -3.48 -8.02 -6.60
N THR A 71 -2.95 -8.98 -7.35
CA THR A 71 -3.25 -10.42 -7.20
C THR A 71 -2.01 -11.27 -7.43
N GLY A 72 -2.01 -12.50 -6.95
CA GLY A 72 -0.89 -13.43 -7.16
C GLY A 72 0.35 -13.00 -6.39
N ASP A 73 1.53 -13.29 -6.95
CA ASP A 73 2.83 -13.04 -6.31
C ASP A 73 3.09 -11.54 -6.04
N ASP A 74 2.41 -10.64 -6.77
CA ASP A 74 2.51 -9.19 -6.56
C ASP A 74 1.92 -8.73 -5.21
N VAL A 75 1.10 -9.56 -4.55
CA VAL A 75 0.58 -9.25 -3.20
C VAL A 75 1.70 -9.21 -2.17
N ASP A 76 2.69 -10.10 -2.29
CA ASP A 76 3.84 -10.13 -1.38
C ASP A 76 4.69 -8.86 -1.53
N HIS A 77 4.77 -8.30 -2.74
CA HIS A 77 5.45 -7.04 -3.02
C HIS A 77 4.80 -5.85 -2.30
N VAL A 78 3.45 -5.80 -2.25
CA VAL A 78 2.70 -4.80 -1.48
C VAL A 78 3.00 -4.92 0.02
N TRP A 79 3.00 -6.14 0.55
CA TRP A 79 3.28 -6.38 1.97
C TRP A 79 4.74 -6.14 2.34
N HIS A 80 5.67 -6.38 1.41
CA HIS A 80 7.08 -6.06 1.59
C HIS A 80 7.26 -4.55 1.76
N LEU A 81 6.61 -3.72 0.93
CA LEU A 81 6.62 -2.25 1.09
C LEU A 81 6.10 -1.85 2.49
N ARG A 82 4.95 -2.38 2.91
CA ARG A 82 4.35 -2.08 4.23
C ARG A 82 5.27 -2.49 5.38
N ASN A 83 5.89 -3.66 5.33
CA ASN A 83 6.77 -4.13 6.40
C ASN A 83 8.09 -3.35 6.44
N ALA A 84 8.62 -2.95 5.28
CA ALA A 84 9.81 -2.11 5.21
C ALA A 84 9.56 -0.71 5.77
N ALA A 85 8.35 -0.16 5.60
CA ALA A 85 7.94 1.11 6.19
C ALA A 85 8.09 1.14 7.72
N LEU A 86 7.67 0.06 8.40
CA LEU A 86 7.83 -0.08 9.85
C LEU A 86 9.32 -0.09 10.27
N GLY A 87 10.17 -0.70 9.44
CA GLY A 87 11.62 -0.71 9.65
C GLY A 87 12.28 0.66 9.43
N VAL A 88 11.84 1.41 8.42
CA VAL A 88 12.33 2.78 8.15
C VAL A 88 11.94 3.72 9.29
N ALA A 89 10.70 3.66 9.79
CA ALA A 89 10.25 4.44 10.94
C ALA A 89 11.07 4.13 12.21
N SER A 90 11.58 2.90 12.34
CA SER A 90 12.43 2.47 13.46
C SER A 90 13.88 2.93 13.33
N ASN A 91 14.35 3.20 12.11
CA ASN A 91 15.71 3.69 11.81
C ASN A 91 15.80 5.22 11.71
N VAL A 92 14.71 5.95 11.99
CA VAL A 92 14.77 7.40 12.26
C VAL A 92 15.31 7.60 13.68
N GLU A 93 16.52 7.12 13.95
CA GLU A 93 17.29 7.44 15.14
C GLU A 93 17.97 8.80 14.95
N GLY A 94 17.44 9.80 15.69
CA GLY A 94 18.03 11.08 16.11
C GLY A 94 19.23 11.63 15.33
N ASP A 95 18.97 12.56 14.42
CA ASP A 95 19.99 13.49 13.90
C ASP A 95 20.29 14.60 14.93
N GLU A 96 20.73 14.22 16.13
CA GLU A 96 21.45 15.11 17.05
C GLU A 96 22.74 14.43 17.51
N LYS A 97 23.81 14.71 16.78
CA LYS A 97 25.18 14.50 17.25
C LYS A 97 25.60 15.67 18.15
N PRO A 98 26.14 15.45 19.36
CA PRO A 98 27.03 16.42 20.00
C PRO A 98 28.39 16.50 19.29
#